data_AF-A0A974Z0W6-F1
#
_entry.id   AF-A0A974Z0W6-F1
#
_cell.length_a   1.000
_cell.length_b   1.000
_cell.length_c   1.000
_cell.angle_alpha   90.00
_cell.angle_beta   90.00
_cell.angle_gamma   90.00
#
_symmetry.space_group_name_H-M   'P 1'
#
loop_
_entity.id
_entity.type
_entity.pdbx_description
1 polymer ?
#
loop_
_entity_poly.entity_id
_entity_poly.type
_entity_poly.pdbx_seq_one_letter_code
_entity_poly.pdbx_strand_id
1 'polypeptide(L)'
;MKLWRCEVCNHVFEGDAPPDKCPVCNVGPERFVEEIPKEHKPGSNLKKATRKMSYGLYVISSRKGEKLNGQVANAAFQVTTNPTTIAISVNKENLTKECIDESGYFALNILGTDNMRMVRRFGFRSGREFDKFKNMNFGLTPNNMPYLKDAAGWIECKVIPDKTINIGTHTIYIADVLDGDGRDDAPETMTYAYYRKNK
;
A
#
# COMPACT_ATOMS: atom_id res chain seq x y z
N MET A 1 24.15 -11.35 -4.39
CA MET A 1 24.69 -11.42 -3.02
C MET A 1 24.06 -12.60 -2.31
N LYS A 2 24.87 -13.46 -1.69
CA LYS A 2 24.41 -14.62 -0.93
C LYS A 2 24.34 -14.26 0.55
N LEU A 3 23.61 -15.06 1.32
CA LEU A 3 23.60 -14.99 2.78
C LEU A 3 24.40 -16.16 3.34
N TRP A 4 25.22 -15.91 4.35
CA TRP A 4 26.05 -16.89 5.03
C TRP A 4 25.73 -16.87 6.51
N ARG A 5 25.29 -17.98 7.08
CA ARG A 5 25.01 -18.11 8.51
C ARG A 5 26.15 -18.86 9.19
N CYS A 6 26.69 -18.28 10.26
CA CYS A 6 27.62 -18.98 11.14
C CYS A 6 26.87 -20.08 11.90
N GLU A 7 27.34 -21.33 11.81
CA GLU A 7 26.70 -22.47 12.47
C GLU A 7 26.84 -22.47 13.99
N VAL A 8 27.78 -21.69 14.53
CA VAL A 8 28.05 -21.63 15.98
C VAL A 8 27.20 -20.57 16.68
N CYS A 9 27.06 -19.37 16.09
CA CYS A 9 26.34 -18.26 16.73
C CYS A 9 25.07 -17.82 15.98
N ASN A 10 24.76 -18.41 14.83
CA ASN A 10 23.64 -18.08 13.95
C ASN A 10 23.63 -16.65 13.39
N HIS A 11 24.70 -15.87 13.54
CA HIS A 11 24.80 -14.57 12.89
C HIS A 11 24.88 -14.74 11.36
N VAL A 12 24.14 -13.89 10.64
CA VAL A 12 24.02 -13.93 9.17
C VAL A 12 24.80 -12.78 8.56
N PHE A 13 25.56 -13.07 7.51
CA PHE A 13 26.40 -12.15 6.77
C PHE A 13 25.97 -12.11 5.30
N GLU A 14 26.04 -10.95 4.68
CA GLU A 14 25.76 -10.78 3.25
C GLU A 14 27.07 -10.63 2.47
N GLY A 15 27.23 -11.42 1.41
CA GLY A 15 28.44 -11.40 0.58
C GLY A 15 28.47 -12.52 -0.46
N ASP A 16 29.37 -12.43 -1.42
CA ASP A 16 29.51 -13.48 -2.45
C ASP A 16 30.23 -14.74 -1.92
N ALA A 17 30.93 -14.62 -0.79
CA ALA A 17 31.65 -15.68 -0.08
C ALA A 17 31.51 -15.51 1.46
N PRO A 18 31.70 -16.56 2.28
CA PRO A 18 31.66 -16.42 3.73
C PRO A 18 32.88 -15.61 4.22
N PRO A 19 32.77 -14.90 5.35
CA PRO A 19 33.90 -14.16 5.91
C PRO A 19 34.99 -15.10 6.46
N ASP A 20 36.24 -14.64 6.44
CA ASP A 20 37.38 -15.41 6.96
C ASP A 20 37.27 -15.72 8.45
N LYS A 21 36.57 -14.88 9.22
CA LYS A 21 36.23 -15.13 10.62
C LYS A 21 34.86 -14.57 10.95
N CYS A 22 34.13 -15.29 11.80
CA CYS A 22 32.91 -14.76 12.38
C CYS A 22 33.23 -13.64 13.39
N PRO A 23 32.78 -12.38 13.19
CA PRO A 23 32.99 -11.31 14.16
C PRO A 23 32.30 -11.51 15.52
N VAL A 24 31.38 -12.48 15.63
CA VAL A 24 30.65 -12.78 16.88
C VAL A 24 31.34 -13.86 17.70
N CYS A 25 31.78 -14.96 17.07
CA CYS A 25 32.34 -16.12 17.79
C CYS A 25 33.72 -16.56 17.29
N ASN A 26 34.32 -15.80 16.36
CA ASN A 26 35.70 -15.94 15.89
C ASN A 26 36.07 -17.28 15.22
N VAL A 27 35.07 -18.08 14.84
CA VAL A 27 35.28 -19.31 14.04
C VAL A 27 35.62 -19.00 12.59
N GLY A 28 36.32 -19.92 11.93
CA GLY A 28 36.75 -19.77 10.54
C GLY A 28 35.63 -19.98 9.52
N PRO A 29 35.93 -19.81 8.21
CA PRO A 29 34.95 -19.87 7.13
C PRO A 29 34.32 -21.27 6.98
N GLU A 30 34.97 -22.31 7.48
CA GLU A 30 34.48 -23.71 7.50
C GLU A 30 33.23 -23.91 8.37
N ARG A 31 32.89 -22.93 9.22
CA ARG A 31 31.71 -22.94 10.11
C ARG A 31 30.58 -22.06 9.57
N PHE A 32 30.63 -21.71 8.29
CA PHE A 32 29.58 -20.98 7.61
C PHE A 32 28.85 -21.88 6.62
N VAL A 33 27.53 -21.75 6.62
CA VAL A 33 26.67 -22.35 5.61
C VAL A 33 25.98 -21.26 4.82
N GLU A 34 25.81 -21.48 3.52
CA GLU A 34 24.98 -20.62 2.69
C GLU A 34 23.53 -20.70 3.22
N GLU A 35 23.02 -19.60 3.74
CA GLU A 35 21.64 -19.48 4.16
C GLU A 35 20.80 -19.32 2.91
N ILE A 36 20.24 -20.42 2.43
CA ILE A 36 19.23 -20.39 1.38
C ILE A 36 17.96 -19.87 2.04
N PRO A 37 17.42 -18.70 1.65
CA PRO A 37 16.16 -18.22 2.18
C PRO A 37 15.13 -19.32 1.99
N LYS A 38 14.56 -19.83 3.09
CA LYS A 38 13.52 -20.85 3.00
C LYS A 38 12.40 -20.28 2.14
N GLU A 39 12.18 -20.85 0.96
CA GLU A 39 10.97 -20.57 0.20
C GLU A 39 9.78 -20.86 1.11
N HIS A 40 9.06 -19.81 1.49
CA HIS A 40 7.82 -19.94 2.24
C HIS A 40 6.81 -20.60 1.31
N LYS A 41 6.71 -21.93 1.35
CA LYS A 41 5.64 -22.67 0.66
C LYS A 41 4.35 -22.42 1.43
N PRO A 42 3.39 -21.65 0.87
CA PRO A 42 2.18 -21.33 1.58
C PRO A 42 1.37 -22.61 1.80
N GLY A 43 0.81 -22.78 3.00
CA GLY A 43 -0.13 -23.87 3.25
C GLY A 43 -1.34 -23.79 2.30
N SER A 44 -1.90 -24.95 1.93
CA SER A 44 -3.01 -25.06 0.96
C SER A 44 -4.24 -24.21 1.32
N ASN A 45 -4.45 -23.94 2.61
CA ASN A 45 -5.59 -23.16 3.11
C ASN A 45 -5.33 -21.65 3.23
N LEU A 46 -4.15 -21.13 2.85
CA LEU A 46 -3.80 -19.71 3.04
C LEU A 46 -4.81 -18.76 2.37
N LYS A 47 -5.26 -19.07 1.15
CA LYS A 47 -6.27 -18.27 0.44
C LYS A 47 -7.60 -18.21 1.19
N LYS A 48 -7.99 -19.30 1.88
CA LYS A 48 -9.22 -19.35 2.67
C LYS A 48 -9.11 -18.47 3.91
N ALA A 49 -7.97 -18.53 4.60
CA ALA A 49 -7.69 -17.74 5.80
C ALA A 49 -7.57 -16.24 5.50
N THR A 50 -6.73 -15.85 4.55
CA THR A 50 -6.52 -14.43 4.17
C THR A 50 -7.79 -13.75 3.67
N ARG A 51 -8.70 -14.49 3.03
CA ARG A 51 -10.03 -13.98 2.62
C ARG A 51 -10.98 -13.67 3.78
N LYS A 52 -10.67 -14.10 5.01
CA LYS A 52 -11.45 -13.78 6.22
C LYS A 52 -11.04 -12.46 6.87
N MET A 53 -9.92 -11.87 6.45
CA MET A 53 -9.51 -10.56 6.92
C MET A 53 -10.52 -9.49 6.46
N SER A 54 -10.87 -8.60 7.39
CA SER A 54 -11.76 -7.47 7.14
C SER A 54 -10.98 -6.29 6.59
N TYR A 55 -11.60 -5.59 5.64
CA TYR A 55 -11.07 -4.36 5.06
C TYR A 55 -12.23 -3.44 4.69
N GLY A 56 -12.00 -2.13 4.75
CA GLY A 56 -12.81 -1.18 4.00
C GLY A 56 -12.52 -1.26 2.50
N LEU A 57 -13.15 -0.38 1.74
CA LEU A 57 -12.86 -0.17 0.33
C LEU A 57 -12.69 1.31 0.06
N TYR A 58 -11.61 1.63 -0.64
CA TYR A 58 -11.14 2.99 -0.81
C TYR A 58 -10.77 3.27 -2.26
N VAL A 59 -10.79 4.54 -2.66
CA VAL A 59 -10.02 5.02 -3.80
C VAL A 59 -8.82 5.80 -3.29
N ILE A 60 -7.62 5.32 -3.61
CA ILE A 60 -6.38 6.07 -3.41
C ILE A 60 -6.15 6.90 -4.66
N SER A 61 -6.04 8.21 -4.50
CA SER A 61 -5.86 9.14 -5.61
C SER A 61 -4.69 10.07 -5.37
N SER A 62 -4.06 10.50 -6.46
CA SER A 62 -2.88 11.36 -6.47
C SER A 62 -2.73 11.99 -7.87
N ARG A 63 -1.63 12.70 -8.13
CA ARG A 63 -1.35 13.33 -9.42
C ARG A 63 0.10 13.15 -9.89
N LYS A 64 0.30 13.24 -11.19
CA LYS A 64 1.60 13.30 -11.87
C LYS A 64 1.59 14.52 -12.80
N GLY A 65 2.32 15.57 -12.44
CA GLY A 65 2.07 16.93 -12.94
C GLY A 65 0.60 17.34 -12.76
N GLU A 66 -0.06 17.67 -13.88
CA GLU A 66 -1.50 17.99 -13.95
C GLU A 66 -2.39 16.75 -14.10
N LYS A 67 -1.81 15.57 -14.36
CA LYS A 67 -2.60 14.35 -14.60
C LYS A 67 -3.07 13.76 -13.29
N LEU A 68 -4.37 13.86 -13.04
CA LEU A 68 -5.06 13.22 -11.92
C LEU A 68 -5.26 11.72 -12.18
N ASN A 69 -5.03 10.91 -11.15
CA ASN A 69 -5.27 9.48 -11.24
C ASN A 69 -5.62 8.86 -9.88
N GLY A 70 -6.23 7.68 -9.90
CA GLY A 70 -6.50 6.92 -8.70
C GLY A 70 -6.72 5.44 -8.98
N GLN A 71 -6.75 4.64 -7.92
CA GLN A 71 -7.06 3.22 -7.96
C GLN A 71 -7.96 2.82 -6.81
N VAL A 72 -8.70 1.72 -6.98
CA VAL A 72 -9.32 1.05 -5.84
C VAL A 72 -8.25 0.35 -5.02
N ALA A 73 -8.36 0.42 -3.71
CA ALA A 73 -7.57 -0.37 -2.77
C ALA A 73 -8.42 -0.74 -1.55
N ASN A 74 -8.10 -1.89 -0.95
CA ASN A 74 -8.65 -2.31 0.35
C ASN A 74 -7.58 -2.31 1.44
N ALA A 75 -6.30 -2.49 1.08
CA ALA A 75 -5.16 -2.46 1.98
C ALA A 75 -4.80 -1.02 2.37
N ALA A 76 -5.63 -0.43 3.23
CA ALA A 76 -5.41 0.85 3.88
C ALA A 76 -5.88 0.77 5.34
N PHE A 77 -5.11 1.34 6.27
CA PHE A 77 -5.48 1.39 7.69
C PHE A 77 -4.70 2.49 8.42
N GLN A 78 -5.27 2.99 9.51
CA GLN A 78 -4.59 3.90 10.42
C GLN A 78 -3.54 3.14 11.25
N VAL A 79 -2.32 3.69 11.35
CA VAL A 79 -1.21 3.08 12.09
C VAL A 79 -1.05 3.69 13.48
N THR A 80 -1.11 5.01 13.58
CA THR A 80 -0.97 5.76 14.84
C THR A 80 -2.01 6.86 14.97
N THR A 81 -2.25 7.32 16.19
CA THR A 81 -3.13 8.45 16.51
C THR A 81 -2.37 9.71 16.94
N ASN A 82 -1.08 9.61 17.30
CA ASN A 82 -0.26 10.77 17.67
C ASN A 82 1.21 10.60 17.21
N PRO A 83 1.63 11.23 16.08
CA PRO A 83 0.76 11.89 15.09
C PRO A 83 -0.17 10.87 14.41
N THR A 84 -1.28 11.34 13.82
CA THR A 84 -2.17 10.47 13.04
C THR A 84 -1.48 10.05 11.75
N THR A 85 -1.29 8.75 11.55
CA THR A 85 -0.67 8.22 10.32
C THR A 85 -1.50 7.11 9.69
N ILE A 86 -1.42 7.00 8.36
CA ILE A 86 -2.08 5.97 7.55
C ILE A 86 -1.04 5.16 6.78
N ALA A 87 -1.26 3.86 6.70
CA ALA A 87 -0.56 2.95 5.80
C ALA A 87 -1.46 2.61 4.60
N ILE A 88 -0.91 2.66 3.40
CA ILE A 88 -1.52 2.12 2.18
C ILE A 88 -0.55 1.18 1.46
N SER A 89 -1.06 0.12 0.84
CA SER A 89 -0.28 -0.76 -0.02
C SER A 89 -0.69 -0.62 -1.49
N VAL A 90 0.27 -0.27 -2.34
CA VAL A 90 0.04 0.07 -3.75
C VAL A 90 0.93 -0.81 -4.63
N ASN A 91 0.34 -1.44 -5.65
CA ASN A 91 1.09 -2.25 -6.61
C ASN A 91 2.00 -1.34 -7.45
N LYS A 92 3.27 -1.75 -7.63
CA LYS A 92 4.30 -0.99 -8.36
C LYS A 92 3.97 -0.74 -9.84
N GLU A 93 3.10 -1.56 -10.44
CA GLU A 93 2.69 -1.43 -11.85
C GLU A 93 1.59 -0.37 -12.03
N ASN A 94 0.91 0.04 -10.96
CA ASN A 94 -0.21 0.96 -11.05
C ASN A 94 0.28 2.39 -11.26
N LEU A 95 -0.37 3.14 -12.17
CA LEU A 95 -0.06 4.56 -12.38
C LEU A 95 -0.18 5.38 -11.09
N THR A 96 -1.06 4.99 -10.17
CA THR A 96 -1.24 5.68 -8.88
C THR A 96 0.04 5.65 -8.07
N LYS A 97 0.85 4.58 -8.17
CA LYS A 97 2.17 4.51 -7.53
C LYS A 97 3.09 5.60 -8.06
N GLU A 98 3.19 5.77 -9.37
CA GLU A 98 4.00 6.83 -9.97
C GLU A 98 3.54 8.22 -9.54
N CYS A 99 2.22 8.44 -9.46
CA CYS A 99 1.66 9.71 -8.98
C CYS A 99 2.06 9.99 -7.52
N ILE A 100 1.99 8.98 -6.65
CA ILE A 100 2.38 9.12 -5.24
C ILE A 100 3.88 9.39 -5.12
N ASP A 101 4.72 8.66 -5.85
CA ASP A 101 6.16 8.86 -5.83
C ASP A 101 6.56 10.26 -6.29
N GLU A 102 5.90 10.80 -7.32
CA GLU A 102 6.22 12.12 -7.85
C GLU A 102 5.69 13.25 -6.97
N SER A 103 4.43 13.15 -6.52
CA SER A 103 3.83 14.21 -5.72
C SER A 103 4.31 14.19 -4.27
N GLY A 104 4.55 13.01 -3.69
CA GLY A 104 4.74 12.83 -2.25
C GLY A 104 3.44 12.85 -1.45
N TYR A 105 2.27 12.87 -2.11
CA TYR A 105 0.96 12.98 -1.48
C TYR A 105 -0.06 12.01 -2.08
N PHE A 106 -1.10 11.71 -1.31
CA PHE A 106 -2.31 11.06 -1.79
C PHE A 106 -3.54 11.52 -1.03
N ALA A 107 -4.71 11.35 -1.64
CA ALA A 107 -5.99 11.36 -0.95
C ALA A 107 -6.52 9.93 -0.82
N LEU A 108 -6.97 9.55 0.38
CA LEU A 108 -7.67 8.30 0.65
C LEU A 108 -9.17 8.58 0.71
N ASN A 109 -9.90 8.15 -0.31
CA ASN A 109 -11.36 8.34 -0.39
C ASN A 109 -12.06 7.09 0.14
N ILE A 110 -12.85 7.25 1.19
CA ILE A 110 -13.61 6.20 1.87
C ILE A 110 -14.92 6.01 1.12
N LEU A 111 -15.15 4.83 0.55
CA LEU A 111 -16.33 4.59 -0.27
C LEU A 111 -17.55 4.24 0.58
N GLY A 112 -18.70 4.82 0.28
CA GLY A 112 -20.02 4.39 0.76
C GLY A 112 -20.57 3.22 -0.08
N THR A 113 -21.54 2.50 0.45
CA THR A 113 -22.21 1.37 -0.26
C THR A 113 -22.90 1.78 -1.57
N ASP A 114 -23.17 3.08 -1.77
CA ASP A 114 -23.68 3.72 -3.00
C ASP A 114 -22.60 3.95 -4.07
N ASN A 115 -21.32 3.80 -3.75
CA ASN A 115 -20.20 4.13 -4.65
C ASN A 115 -19.72 2.96 -5.55
N MET A 116 -20.56 1.95 -5.82
CA MET A 116 -20.20 0.81 -6.69
C MET A 116 -19.69 1.22 -8.08
N ARG A 117 -20.20 2.35 -8.61
CA ARG A 117 -19.74 2.91 -9.90
C ARG A 117 -18.29 3.39 -9.83
N MET A 118 -17.85 3.95 -8.71
CA MET A 118 -16.45 4.36 -8.50
C MET A 118 -15.54 3.14 -8.48
N VAL A 119 -15.95 2.05 -7.83
CA VAL A 119 -15.16 0.80 -7.81
C VAL A 119 -14.89 0.31 -9.24
N ARG A 120 -15.92 0.32 -10.10
CA ARG A 120 -15.77 -0.08 -11.50
C ARG A 120 -14.82 0.84 -12.26
N ARG A 121 -14.96 2.15 -12.05
CA ARG A 121 -14.20 3.18 -12.77
C ARG A 121 -12.72 3.19 -12.39
N PHE A 122 -12.42 3.12 -11.11
CA PHE A 122 -11.05 3.20 -10.59
C PHE A 122 -10.34 1.84 -10.52
N GLY A 123 -11.08 0.73 -10.53
CA GLY A 123 -10.53 -0.62 -10.30
C GLY A 123 -10.20 -1.46 -11.54
N PHE A 124 -10.84 -1.21 -12.70
CA PHE A 124 -10.72 -2.10 -13.88
C PHE A 124 -10.08 -1.47 -15.11
N ARG A 125 -9.65 -0.21 -15.03
CA ARG A 125 -8.99 0.49 -16.14
C ARG A 125 -7.72 1.17 -15.67
N SER A 126 -6.69 1.16 -16.51
CA SER A 126 -5.47 1.91 -16.26
C SER A 126 -5.72 3.41 -16.50
N GLY A 127 -5.23 4.27 -15.60
CA GLY A 127 -5.24 5.73 -15.81
C GLY A 127 -4.31 6.18 -16.94
N ARG A 128 -3.46 5.28 -17.46
CA ARG A 128 -2.60 5.56 -18.61
C ARG A 128 -3.44 5.71 -19.89
N GLU A 129 -4.53 4.95 -19.99
CA GLU A 129 -5.38 4.85 -21.19
C GLU A 129 -6.76 5.52 -21.01
N PHE A 130 -7.15 5.81 -19.76
CA PHE A 130 -8.47 6.34 -19.45
C PHE A 130 -8.39 7.44 -18.40
N ASP A 131 -9.01 8.59 -18.70
CA ASP A 131 -9.20 9.64 -17.73
C ASP A 131 -10.29 9.25 -16.71
N LYS A 132 -9.81 8.83 -15.53
CA LYS A 132 -10.67 8.38 -14.44
C LYS A 132 -11.45 9.51 -13.78
N PHE A 133 -11.00 10.76 -13.90
CA PHE A 133 -11.65 11.93 -13.28
C PHE A 133 -12.53 12.72 -14.24
N LYS A 134 -12.45 12.47 -15.55
CA LYS A 134 -13.35 13.07 -16.54
C LYS A 134 -14.83 12.88 -16.16
N ASN A 135 -15.59 13.97 -16.08
CA ASN A 135 -17.01 13.96 -15.70
C ASN A 135 -17.30 13.34 -14.32
N MET A 136 -16.36 13.43 -13.37
CA MET A 136 -16.56 13.07 -11.97
C MET A 136 -16.82 14.32 -11.13
N ASN A 137 -17.58 14.17 -10.04
CA ASN A 137 -17.69 15.19 -9.01
C ASN A 137 -16.51 15.06 -8.04
N PHE A 138 -15.50 15.91 -8.20
CA PHE A 138 -14.30 15.87 -7.36
C PHE A 138 -13.91 17.29 -6.91
N GLY A 139 -13.11 17.36 -5.85
CA GLY A 139 -12.43 18.57 -5.41
C GLY A 139 -10.92 18.33 -5.33
N LEU A 140 -10.17 19.39 -5.04
CA LEU A 140 -8.75 19.33 -4.79
C LEU A 140 -8.47 19.73 -3.34
N THR A 141 -7.62 18.97 -2.67
CA THR A 141 -7.10 19.32 -1.34
C THR A 141 -6.12 20.49 -1.43
N PRO A 142 -5.67 21.08 -0.31
CA PRO A 142 -4.66 22.14 -0.31
C PRO A 142 -3.35 21.79 -1.05
N ASN A 143 -2.93 20.51 -1.08
CA ASN A 143 -1.76 20.06 -1.85
C ASN A 143 -2.11 19.50 -3.24
N ASN A 144 -3.30 19.84 -3.74
CA ASN A 144 -3.82 19.48 -5.06
C ASN A 144 -4.03 17.97 -5.27
N MET A 145 -4.31 17.20 -4.21
CA MET A 145 -4.73 15.81 -4.37
C MET A 145 -6.22 15.76 -4.71
N PRO A 146 -6.63 14.97 -5.71
CA PRO A 146 -8.03 14.91 -6.08
C PRO A 146 -8.82 14.03 -5.11
N TYR A 147 -9.85 14.57 -4.46
CA TYR A 147 -10.78 13.81 -3.62
C TYR A 147 -12.18 13.75 -4.25
N LEU A 148 -12.91 12.67 -3.99
CA LEU A 148 -14.22 12.38 -4.57
C LEU A 148 -15.30 12.92 -3.64
N LYS A 149 -16.10 13.89 -4.12
CA LYS A 149 -17.13 14.54 -3.31
C LYS A 149 -18.30 13.62 -2.96
N ASP A 150 -18.58 12.63 -3.81
CA ASP A 150 -19.65 11.66 -3.56
C ASP A 150 -19.16 10.44 -2.73
N ALA A 151 -17.90 10.44 -2.28
CA ALA A 151 -17.40 9.43 -1.35
C ALA A 151 -17.96 9.67 0.06
N ALA A 152 -17.93 8.66 0.93
CA ALA A 152 -18.37 8.80 2.32
C ALA A 152 -17.45 9.73 3.14
N GLY A 153 -16.19 9.85 2.73
CA GLY A 153 -15.23 10.81 3.28
C GLY A 153 -13.90 10.74 2.55
N TRP A 154 -12.99 11.64 2.87
CA TRP A 154 -11.65 11.68 2.31
C TRP A 154 -10.63 12.13 3.33
N ILE A 155 -9.37 11.74 3.12
CA ILE A 155 -8.23 12.09 3.98
C ILE A 155 -7.06 12.46 3.09
N GLU A 156 -6.49 13.66 3.26
CA GLU A 156 -5.23 14.05 2.62
C GLU A 156 -4.05 13.53 3.44
N CYS A 157 -3.09 12.91 2.75
CA CYS A 157 -1.92 12.31 3.37
C CYS A 157 -0.62 12.75 2.69
N LYS A 158 0.42 12.98 3.48
CA LYS A 158 1.78 13.24 3.03
C LYS A 158 2.69 12.06 3.35
N VAL A 159 3.31 11.49 2.32
CA VAL A 159 4.20 10.34 2.47
C VAL A 159 5.42 10.71 3.31
N ILE A 160 5.80 9.79 4.21
CA ILE A 160 7.03 9.83 4.99
C ILE A 160 8.07 8.95 4.26
N PRO A 161 9.01 9.53 3.49
CA PRO A 161 9.82 8.76 2.54
C PRO A 161 10.69 7.69 3.19
N ASP A 162 11.29 7.99 4.34
CA ASP A 162 12.16 7.10 5.11
C ASP A 162 11.40 5.93 5.77
N LYS A 163 10.07 6.01 5.83
CA LYS A 163 9.19 4.92 6.34
C LYS A 163 8.49 4.15 5.22
N THR A 164 8.79 4.45 3.96
CA THR A 164 8.22 3.74 2.80
C THR A 164 8.92 2.39 2.61
N ILE A 165 8.14 1.32 2.53
CA ILE A 165 8.66 -0.05 2.50
C ILE A 165 8.37 -0.70 1.16
N ASN A 166 9.42 -1.12 0.47
CA ASN A 166 9.31 -1.94 -0.73
C ASN A 166 9.13 -3.41 -0.32
N ILE A 167 8.02 -4.03 -0.72
CA ILE A 167 7.71 -5.43 -0.35
C ILE A 167 7.19 -6.22 -1.56
N GLY A 168 8.13 -6.84 -2.27
CA GLY A 168 7.84 -7.67 -3.44
C GLY A 168 7.15 -6.87 -4.55
N THR A 169 5.88 -7.15 -4.83
CA THR A 169 5.12 -6.51 -5.91
C THR A 169 4.52 -5.15 -5.52
N HIS A 170 4.55 -4.79 -4.23
CA HIS A 170 3.92 -3.58 -3.71
C HIS A 170 4.92 -2.66 -3.02
N THR A 171 4.53 -1.40 -2.91
CA THR A 171 5.11 -0.43 -1.99
C THR A 171 4.09 -0.14 -0.90
N ILE A 172 4.51 -0.22 0.37
CA ILE A 172 3.74 0.29 1.50
C ILE A 172 4.19 1.72 1.77
N TYR A 173 3.27 2.67 1.66
CA TYR A 173 3.50 4.05 2.06
C TYR A 173 2.96 4.25 3.47
N ILE A 174 3.78 4.85 4.33
CA ILE A 174 3.36 5.41 5.61
C ILE A 174 3.29 6.92 5.42
N ALA A 175 2.19 7.53 5.86
CA ALA A 175 1.93 8.93 5.62
C ALA A 175 1.28 9.63 6.82
N ASP A 176 1.67 10.89 7.04
CA ASP A 176 1.00 11.77 7.99
C ASP A 176 -0.34 12.21 7.43
N VAL A 177 -1.37 12.25 8.27
CA VAL A 177 -2.67 12.82 7.93
C VAL A 177 -2.61 14.35 8.07
N LEU A 178 -3.00 15.06 7.01
CA LEU A 178 -2.95 16.52 6.97
C LEU A 178 -4.34 17.17 7.11
N ASP A 179 -5.34 16.59 6.46
CA ASP A 179 -6.69 17.11 6.40
C ASP A 179 -7.67 15.96 6.10
N GLY A 180 -8.96 16.21 6.26
CA GLY A 180 -9.99 15.27 5.87
C GLY A 180 -11.38 15.77 6.22
N ASP A 181 -12.37 15.22 5.52
CA ASP A 181 -13.78 15.55 5.76
C ASP A 181 -14.67 14.34 5.45
N GLY A 182 -15.87 14.36 6.03
CA GLY A 182 -16.90 13.35 5.87
C GLY A 182 -18.12 13.92 5.15
N ARG A 183 -18.83 13.06 4.42
CA ARG A 183 -20.13 13.41 3.86
C ARG A 183 -21.21 13.02 4.88
N ASP A 184 -21.92 14.01 5.42
CA ASP A 184 -22.94 13.83 6.47
C ASP A 184 -24.07 12.87 6.09
N ASP A 185 -24.50 12.88 4.82
CA ASP A 185 -25.57 12.04 4.28
C ASP A 185 -25.07 10.73 3.66
N ALA A 186 -23.81 10.35 3.90
CA ALA A 186 -23.27 9.10 3.39
C ALA A 186 -23.99 7.87 3.98
N PRO A 187 -24.30 6.85 3.17
CA PRO A 187 -24.74 5.57 3.70
C PRO A 187 -23.56 4.86 4.40
N GLU A 188 -23.80 3.63 4.88
CA GLU A 188 -22.74 2.81 5.46
C GLU A 188 -21.51 2.72 4.56
N THR A 189 -20.32 2.75 5.17
CA THR A 189 -19.06 2.59 4.45
C THR A 189 -18.95 1.19 3.87
N MET A 190 -18.43 1.11 2.64
CA MET A 190 -18.31 -0.13 1.91
C MET A 190 -17.15 -0.96 2.46
N THR A 191 -17.46 -2.14 3.00
CA THR A 191 -16.44 -3.15 3.30
C THR A 191 -16.08 -3.95 2.05
N TYR A 192 -14.87 -4.50 2.01
CA TYR A 192 -14.47 -5.43 0.94
C TYR A 192 -15.36 -6.69 0.92
N ALA A 193 -15.87 -7.11 2.08
CA ALA A 193 -16.83 -8.21 2.18
C ALA A 193 -18.17 -7.86 1.53
N TYR A 194 -18.71 -6.68 1.80
CA TYR A 194 -19.92 -6.16 1.14
C TYR A 194 -19.73 -6.11 -0.37
N TYR A 195 -18.64 -5.50 -0.85
CA TYR A 195 -18.34 -5.41 -2.28
C TYR A 195 -18.32 -6.80 -2.93
N ARG A 196 -17.64 -7.78 -2.32
CA ARG A 196 -17.54 -9.14 -2.88
C ARG A 196 -18.88 -9.87 -2.95
N LYS A 197 -19.83 -9.55 -2.07
CA LYS A 197 -21.17 -10.13 -2.06
C LYS A 197 -22.10 -9.49 -3.12
N ASN A 198 -21.85 -8.24 -3.49
CA ASN A 198 -22.75 -7.43 -4.31
C ASN A 198 -22.19 -7.01 -5.69
N LYS A 199 -21.04 -7.55 -6.11
CA LYS A 199 -20.35 -7.18 -7.36
C LYS A 199 -20.84 -7.94 -8.59
#